data_AF-A0A800MAJ2-F1
#
_entry.id   AF-A0A800MAJ2-F1
#
_cell.length_a   1.000
_cell.length_b   1.000
_cell.length_c   1.000
_cell.angle_alpha   90.00
_cell.angle_beta   90.00
_cell.angle_gamma   90.00
#
_symmetry.space_group_name_H-M   'P 1'
#
loop_
_entity.id
_entity.type
_entity.pdbx_description
1 polymer ?
#
loop_
_entity_poly.entity_id
_entity_poly.type
_entity_poly.pdbx_seq_one_letter_code
_entity_poly.pdbx_strand_id
1 'polypeptide(L)'
;CHLVLTTGGTGVAPRDVTPEAVREIADRELPGFGEVMRMESLIITKNAILSRNLAVAVGNALVICLPGKPKGAVECLGFVVGAIPHCVEVVAGVPTSC
;
A
#
# COMPACT_ATOMS: atom_id res chain seq x y z
N CYS A 1 -1.90 13.27 -9.57
CA CYS A 1 -1.75 11.81 -9.79
C CYS A 1 -2.90 11.11 -9.09
N HIS A 2 -3.47 10.04 -9.67
CA HIS A 2 -4.55 9.28 -9.03
C HIS A 2 -4.07 8.00 -8.32
N LEU A 3 -2.84 7.57 -8.61
CA LEU A 3 -2.15 6.48 -7.95
C LEU A 3 -0.71 6.91 -7.64
N VAL A 4 -0.27 6.68 -6.41
CA VAL A 4 1.11 6.90 -5.95
C VAL A 4 1.62 5.61 -5.34
N LEU A 5 2.74 5.12 -5.83
CA LEU A 5 3.43 3.95 -5.29
C LEU A 5 4.74 4.41 -4.66
N THR A 6 4.90 4.15 -3.37
CA THR A 6 6.18 4.38 -2.68
C THR A 6 6.91 3.04 -2.53
N THR A 7 8.23 3.07 -2.49
CA THR A 7 9.05 1.86 -2.31
C THR A 7 10.13 2.12 -1.26
N GLY A 8 10.22 1.22 -0.28
CA GLY A 8 11.20 1.29 0.80
C GLY A 8 10.71 2.07 2.03
N GLY A 9 11.51 1.99 3.10
CA GLY A 9 11.21 2.65 4.37
C GLY A 9 10.02 2.05 5.13
N THR A 10 9.62 0.81 4.83
CA THR A 10 8.49 0.10 5.47
C THR A 10 8.93 -0.95 6.50
N GLY A 11 10.23 -1.09 6.77
CA GLY A 11 10.75 -2.00 7.80
C GLY A 11 10.65 -1.42 9.21
N VAL A 12 11.40 -1.97 10.17
CA VAL A 12 11.41 -1.53 11.58
C VAL A 12 12.67 -0.75 11.96
N ALA A 13 13.54 -0.43 11.00
CA ALA A 13 14.74 0.34 11.31
C ALA A 13 14.35 1.80 11.68
N PRO A 14 15.12 2.52 12.51
CA PRO A 14 14.80 3.90 12.89
C PRO A 14 14.64 4.89 11.72
N ARG A 15 15.23 4.57 10.56
CA ARG A 15 15.13 5.35 9.32
C ARG A 15 13.91 5.00 8.47
N ASP A 16 13.23 3.90 8.76
CA ASP A 16 12.07 3.44 8.01
C ASP A 16 10.86 4.24 8.49
N VAL A 17 10.51 5.31 7.78
CA VAL A 17 9.47 6.27 8.20
C VAL A 17 8.36 6.45 7.17
N THR A 18 8.36 5.67 6.09
CA THR A 18 7.38 5.81 4.99
C THR A 18 5.94 5.62 5.48
N PRO A 19 5.61 4.58 6.28
CA PRO A 19 4.25 4.40 6.80
C PRO A 19 3.77 5.56 7.68
N GLU A 20 4.64 6.14 8.50
CA GLU A 20 4.33 7.30 9.35
C GLU A 20 4.02 8.52 8.50
N ALA A 21 4.93 8.86 7.56
CA ALA A 21 4.76 10.01 6.69
C ALA A 21 3.49 9.91 5.83
N VAL A 22 3.15 8.70 5.37
CA VAL A 22 1.95 8.46 4.57
C VAL A 22 0.67 8.53 5.43
N ARG A 23 0.70 8.07 6.70
CA ARG A 23 -0.44 8.23 7.61
C ARG A 23 -0.69 9.67 7.99
N GLU A 24 0.36 10.48 8.15
CA GLU A 24 0.24 11.90 8.53
C GLU A 24 -0.56 12.71 7.50
N ILE A 25 -0.47 12.33 6.22
CA ILE A 25 -1.19 12.99 5.11
C ILE A 25 -2.48 12.28 4.71
N ALA A 26 -2.86 11.19 5.38
CA ALA A 26 -3.98 10.36 4.98
C ALA A 26 -5.33 10.98 5.35
N ASP A 27 -6.27 11.02 4.41
CA ASP A 27 -7.67 11.31 4.73
C ASP A 27 -8.34 10.06 5.31
N ARG A 28 -8.02 8.89 4.76
CA ARG A 28 -8.57 7.59 5.15
C ARG A 28 -7.53 6.49 4.97
N GLU A 29 -7.35 5.65 6.00
CA GLU A 29 -6.57 4.41 5.86
C GLU A 29 -7.37 3.31 5.17
N LEU A 30 -6.69 2.49 4.39
CA LEU A 30 -7.23 1.30 3.71
C LEU A 30 -6.51 0.05 4.26
N PRO A 31 -6.81 -0.37 5.50
CA PRO A 31 -6.02 -1.40 6.21
C PRO A 31 -5.98 -2.74 5.46
N GLY A 32 -7.04 -3.09 4.73
CA GLY A 32 -7.13 -4.32 3.93
C GLY A 32 -6.01 -4.49 2.91
N PHE A 33 -5.47 -3.40 2.34
CA PHE A 33 -4.29 -3.50 1.47
C PHE A 33 -3.06 -4.00 2.25
N GLY A 34 -2.80 -3.42 3.41
CA GLY A 34 -1.67 -3.83 4.25
C GLY A 34 -1.81 -5.27 4.75
N GLU A 35 -3.03 -5.66 5.13
CA GLU A 35 -3.36 -7.03 5.54
C GLU A 35 -3.08 -8.03 4.43
N VAL A 36 -3.68 -7.88 3.25
CA VAL A 36 -3.48 -8.79 2.11
C VAL A 36 -2.01 -8.82 1.68
N MET A 37 -1.36 -7.66 1.54
CA MET A 37 0.06 -7.60 1.17
C MET A 37 0.95 -8.38 2.12
N ARG A 38 0.73 -8.30 3.44
CA ARG A 38 1.51 -9.06 4.43
C ARG A 38 1.15 -10.55 4.45
N MET A 39 -0.14 -10.87 4.36
CA MET A 39 -0.62 -12.26 4.36
C MET A 39 -0.06 -13.06 3.18
N GLU A 40 -0.13 -12.51 1.97
CA GLU A 40 0.41 -13.16 0.78
C GLU A 40 1.94 -13.22 0.81
N SER A 41 2.59 -12.14 1.28
CA SER A 41 4.05 -12.14 1.47
C SER A 41 4.52 -13.17 2.51
N LEU A 42 3.68 -13.51 3.50
CA LEU A 42 4.01 -14.47 4.55
C LEU A 42 4.18 -15.89 4.02
N ILE A 43 3.47 -16.23 2.94
CA ILE A 43 3.59 -17.51 2.22
C ILE A 43 5.00 -17.65 1.62
N ILE A 44 5.62 -16.53 1.23
CA ILE A 44 6.95 -16.48 0.61
C ILE A 44 8.05 -16.35 1.68
N THR A 45 7.84 -15.54 2.71
CA THR A 45 8.83 -15.30 3.77
C THR A 45 8.21 -15.02 5.13
N LYS A 46 8.70 -15.72 6.17
CA LYS A 46 8.27 -15.53 7.56
C LYS A 46 8.48 -14.10 8.08
N ASN A 47 9.43 -13.37 7.50
CA ASN A 47 9.74 -11.99 7.90
C ASN A 47 8.73 -10.96 7.38
N ALA A 48 7.76 -11.36 6.55
CA ALA A 48 6.74 -10.45 6.03
C ALA A 48 5.95 -9.74 7.13
N ILE A 49 5.82 -10.36 8.31
CA ILE A 49 5.14 -9.77 9.49
C ILE A 49 5.81 -8.48 9.99
N LEU A 50 7.09 -8.26 9.67
CA LEU A 50 7.84 -7.07 10.11
C LEU A 50 7.58 -5.85 9.22
N SER A 51 6.96 -6.06 8.06
CA SER A 51 6.60 -4.97 7.15
C SER A 51 5.48 -4.13 7.77
N ARG A 52 5.61 -2.81 7.66
CA ARG A 52 4.59 -1.83 8.03
C ARG A 52 3.93 -1.21 6.79
N ASN A 53 3.97 -1.93 5.65
CA ASN A 53 3.28 -1.52 4.42
C ASN A 53 1.77 -1.28 4.66
N LEU A 54 1.21 -0.35 3.91
CA LEU A 54 -0.19 0.06 4.01
C LEU A 54 -0.61 0.79 2.75
N ALA A 55 -1.91 1.04 2.62
CA ALA A 55 -2.44 1.97 1.65
C ALA A 55 -3.39 2.97 2.32
N VAL A 56 -3.48 4.16 1.73
CA VAL A 56 -4.36 5.25 2.17
C VAL A 56 -4.96 5.97 0.97
N ALA A 57 -6.06 6.68 1.20
CA ALA A 57 -6.55 7.71 0.30
C ALA A 57 -6.05 9.09 0.75
N VAL A 58 -5.56 9.90 -0.20
CA VAL A 58 -5.14 11.30 -0.01
C VAL A 58 -5.74 12.14 -1.14
N GLY A 59 -6.69 13.01 -0.81
CA GLY A 59 -7.55 13.70 -1.76
C GLY A 59 -8.16 12.72 -2.76
N ASN A 60 -7.84 12.95 -4.05
CA ASN A 60 -8.31 12.14 -5.17
C ASN A 60 -7.26 11.09 -5.63
N ALA A 61 -6.40 10.63 -4.71
CA ALA A 61 -5.34 9.66 -5.00
C ALA A 61 -5.33 8.48 -4.02
N LEU A 62 -5.05 7.29 -4.56
CA LEU A 62 -4.64 6.11 -3.80
C LEU A 62 -3.12 6.12 -3.62
N VAL A 63 -2.65 5.95 -2.39
CA VAL A 63 -1.22 5.82 -2.06
C VAL A 63 -0.96 4.43 -1.50
N ILE A 64 -0.01 3.68 -2.06
CA ILE A 64 0.37 2.34 -1.59
C ILE A 64 1.86 2.31 -1.25
N CYS A 65 2.18 1.86 -0.03
CA CYS A 65 3.56 1.69 0.44
C CYS A 65 4.07 0.29 0.15
N LEU A 66 5.02 0.14 -0.77
CA LEU A 66 5.59 -1.15 -1.16
C LEU A 66 6.96 -1.40 -0.50
N PRO A 67 7.40 -2.68 -0.40
CA PRO A 67 8.75 -3.02 0.05
C PRO A 67 9.85 -2.35 -0.80
N GLY A 68 11.03 -2.18 -0.22
CA GLY A 68 12.17 -1.51 -0.90
C GLY A 68 12.96 -2.38 -1.87
N LYS A 69 12.85 -3.72 -1.79
CA LYS A 69 13.51 -4.62 -2.74
C LYS A 69 12.69 -4.70 -4.02
N PRO A 70 13.25 -4.49 -5.22
CA PRO A 70 12.50 -4.49 -6.48
C PRO A 70 11.60 -5.71 -6.67
N LYS A 71 12.13 -6.92 -6.43
CA LYS A 71 11.35 -8.16 -6.49
C LYS A 71 10.17 -8.16 -5.52
N GLY A 72 10.42 -7.81 -4.26
CA GLY A 72 9.38 -7.74 -3.23
C GLY A 72 8.34 -6.66 -3.51
N ALA A 73 8.71 -5.54 -4.13
CA ALA A 73 7.77 -4.50 -4.55
C ALA A 73 6.79 -5.00 -5.62
N VAL A 74 7.31 -5.67 -6.65
CA VAL A 74 6.51 -6.21 -7.75
C VAL A 74 5.58 -7.32 -7.28
N GLU A 75 6.09 -8.27 -6.48
CA GLU A 75 5.29 -9.35 -5.89
C GLU A 75 4.18 -8.76 -5.00
N CYS A 76 4.53 -7.84 -4.10
CA CYS A 76 3.59 -7.21 -3.16
C CYS A 76 2.50 -6.42 -3.87
N LEU A 77 2.84 -5.69 -4.94
CA LEU A 77 1.86 -4.98 -5.76
C LEU A 77 0.91 -5.97 -6.47
N GLY A 78 1.45 -7.10 -6.95
CA GLY A 78 0.67 -8.16 -7.60
C GLY A 78 -0.45 -8.72 -6.73
N PHE A 79 -0.27 -8.78 -5.41
CA PHE A 79 -1.29 -9.28 -4.47
C PHE A 79 -2.53 -8.39 -4.37
N VAL A 80 -2.41 -7.11 -4.71
CA VAL A 80 -3.49 -6.12 -4.52
C VAL A 80 -3.90 -5.41 -5.82
N VAL A 81 -3.24 -5.70 -6.94
CA VAL A 81 -3.45 -5.01 -8.23
C VAL A 81 -4.90 -5.08 -8.70
N GLY A 82 -5.63 -6.15 -8.38
CA GLY A 82 -7.03 -6.32 -8.77
C GLY A 82 -7.98 -5.29 -8.15
N ALA A 83 -7.65 -4.73 -6.99
CA ALA A 83 -8.47 -3.72 -6.32
C ALA A 83 -8.14 -2.28 -6.75
N ILE A 84 -6.99 -2.05 -7.40
CA ILE A 84 -6.47 -0.71 -7.68
C ILE A 84 -7.37 0.08 -8.64
N PRO A 85 -7.80 -0.44 -9.81
CA PRO A 85 -8.59 0.34 -10.76
C PRO A 85 -9.88 0.91 -10.15
N HIS A 86 -10.64 0.05 -9.47
CA HIS A 86 -11.88 0.45 -8.82
C HIS A 86 -11.63 1.45 -7.67
N CYS A 87 -10.62 1.21 -6.83
CA CYS A 87 -10.30 2.13 -5.74
C CYS A 87 -9.90 3.53 -6.27
N VAL A 88 -9.13 3.59 -7.36
CA VAL A 88 -8.75 4.84 -8.01
C VAL A 88 -9.98 5.60 -8.52
N GLU A 89 -10.94 4.93 -9.15
CA GLU A 89 -12.19 5.53 -9.62
C GLU A 89 -13.02 6.09 -8.46
N VAL A 90 -13.21 5.28 -7.40
CA VAL A 90 -13.96 5.69 -6.19
C VAL A 90 -13.33 6.90 -5.53
N VAL A 91 -12.01 6.91 -5.35
CA VAL A 91 -11.30 8.03 -4.72
C VAL A 91 -11.30 9.27 -5.61
N ALA A 92 -11.33 9.13 -6.93
CA ALA A 92 -11.47 10.24 -7.87
C ALA A 92 -12.90 10.79 -7.98
N GLY A 93 -13.88 10.20 -7.29
CA GLY A 93 -15.29 10.60 -7.34
C GLY A 93 -15.99 10.22 -8.64
N VAL A 94 -15.45 9.27 -9.39
CA VAL A 94 -16.10 8.71 -10.58
C VAL A 94 -17.26 7.83 -10.11
N PRO A 95 -18.47 7.95 -10.69
CA PRO A 95 -19.57 7.04 -10.37
C PRO A 95 -19.19 5.60 -10.71
N THR A 96 -19.10 4.76 -9.70
CA THR A 96 -18.82 3.32 -9.85
C THR A 96 -20.02 2.51 -9.39
N SER A 97 -20.40 1.46 -10.13
CA SER A 97 -21.30 0.44 -9.61
C SER A 97 -20.50 -0.47 -8.68
N CYS A 98 -20.76 -0.39 -7.39
CA CYS A 98 -20.33 -1.42 -6.43
C CYS A 98 -21.25 -2.65 -6.55
#